data_AF-A0A5E4L7S0-F1
#
_entry.id   AF-A0A5E4L7S0-F1
#
_cell.length_a   1.000
_cell.length_b   1.000
_cell.length_c   1.000
_cell.angle_alpha   90.00
_cell.angle_beta   90.00
_cell.angle_gamma   90.00
#
_symmetry.space_group_name_H-M   'P 1'
#
loop_
_entity.id
_entity.type
_entity.pdbx_description
1 polymer ?
#
loop_
_entity_poly.entity_id
_entity_poly.type
_entity_poly.pdbx_seq_one_letter_code
_entity_poly.pdbx_strand_id
1 'polypeptide(L)'
;MKVVFRIIGSEEDLKDLDQNEENVHFCFRPSEKNVFDVVQKCPKLKRMQLPSSYHKTISNTTKMFLKIRNIKLLVGDIWGHRTDIDRFAEIEV
;
A
#
# COMPACT_ATOMS: atom_id res chain seq x y z
N MET A 1 -1.67 7.55 -16.19
CA MET A 1 -1.08 8.72 -15.48
C MET A 1 0.01 8.19 -14.58
N LYS A 2 1.18 8.84 -14.48
CA LYS A 2 2.26 8.31 -13.65
C LYS A 2 1.96 8.57 -12.18
N VAL A 3 1.97 7.52 -11.36
CA VAL A 3 1.73 7.58 -9.92
C VAL A 3 2.91 6.95 -9.22
N VAL A 4 3.48 7.68 -8.26
CA VAL A 4 4.56 7.16 -7.42
C VAL A 4 3.97 6.45 -6.22
N PHE A 5 4.35 5.19 -6.05
CA PHE A 5 3.99 4.36 -4.92
C PHE A 5 5.18 4.17 -3.99
N ARG A 6 4.93 4.34 -2.69
CA ARG A 6 5.85 3.92 -1.64
C ARG A 6 5.80 2.41 -1.49
N ILE A 7 6.94 1.75 -1.65
CA ILE A 7 7.05 0.31 -1.55
C ILE A 7 7.23 -0.11 -0.10
N ILE A 8 6.45 -1.10 0.33
CA ILE A 8 6.50 -1.69 1.66
C ILE A 8 6.82 -3.17 1.47
N GLY A 9 8.09 -3.53 1.68
CA GLY A 9 8.58 -4.90 1.55
C GLY A 9 8.38 -5.73 2.81
N SER A 10 8.42 -5.08 3.96
CA SER A 10 8.43 -5.69 5.29
C SER A 10 7.61 -4.89 6.31
N GLU A 11 7.37 -5.48 7.48
CA GLU A 11 6.73 -4.75 8.59
C GLU A 11 7.63 -3.66 9.18
N GLU A 12 8.95 -3.75 8.98
CA GLU A 12 9.89 -2.72 9.42
C GLU A 12 9.74 -1.44 8.59
N ASP A 13 9.47 -1.58 7.29
CA ASP A 13 9.22 -0.45 6.38
C ASP A 13 7.99 0.36 6.78
N LEU A 14 7.03 -0.26 7.49
CA LEU A 14 5.87 0.44 8.05
C LEU A 14 6.28 1.47 9.11
N LYS A 15 7.42 1.27 9.78
CA LYS A 15 7.95 2.21 10.78
C LYS A 15 8.47 3.48 10.12
N ASP A 16 9.06 3.35 8.93
CA ASP A 16 9.66 4.41 8.13
C ASP A 16 8.66 5.15 7.20
N LEU A 17 7.35 4.91 7.36
CA LEU A 17 6.33 5.60 6.56
C LEU A 17 6.18 7.06 6.97
N ASP A 18 6.24 7.94 5.98
CA ASP A 18 6.01 9.37 6.16
C ASP A 18 4.51 9.73 6.06
N GLN A 19 4.12 10.81 6.72
CA GLN A 19 2.74 11.29 6.73
C GLN A 19 2.29 11.86 5.37
N ASN A 20 3.24 12.21 4.50
CA ASN A 20 2.97 12.77 3.18
C ASN A 20 2.75 11.71 2.09
N GLU A 21 2.94 10.42 2.40
CA GLU A 21 2.75 9.34 1.44
C GLU A 21 1.28 9.25 0.99
N GLU A 22 1.06 9.43 -0.31
CA GLU A 22 -0.29 9.41 -0.89
C GLU A 22 -0.65 8.05 -1.50
N ASN A 23 0.34 7.27 -1.93
CA ASN A 23 0.11 5.97 -2.56
C ASN A 23 1.12 4.96 -2.02
N VAL A 24 0.64 3.81 -1.57
CA VAL A 24 1.48 2.73 -1.02
C VAL A 24 1.26 1.44 -1.78
N HIS A 25 2.31 0.64 -1.91
CA HIS A 25 2.28 -0.69 -2.49
C HIS A 25 2.87 -1.70 -1.51
N PHE A 26 2.14 -2.77 -1.21
CA PHE A 26 2.65 -3.85 -0.38
C PHE A 26 3.20 -4.98 -1.24
N CYS A 27 4.47 -5.32 -1.05
CA CYS A 27 5.07 -6.50 -1.70
C CYS A 27 4.80 -7.81 -0.93
N PHE A 28 4.23 -7.72 0.27
CA PHE A 28 3.86 -8.86 1.12
C PHE A 28 2.37 -8.82 1.45
N ARG A 29 1.85 -9.91 2.01
CA ARG A 29 0.46 -9.97 2.48
C ARG A 29 0.30 -9.12 3.74
N PRO A 30 -0.42 -7.99 3.72
CA PRO A 30 -0.62 -7.22 4.94
C PRO A 30 -1.61 -7.92 5.87
N SER A 31 -1.31 -7.91 7.17
CA SER A 31 -2.29 -8.19 8.22
C SER A 31 -3.29 -7.04 8.33
N GLU A 32 -4.47 -7.28 8.92
CA GLU A 32 -5.47 -6.21 9.14
C GLU A 32 -4.85 -5.06 9.94
N LYS A 33 -4.09 -5.37 10.99
CA LYS A 33 -3.30 -4.42 11.78
C LYS A 33 -2.41 -3.54 10.89
N ASN A 34 -1.69 -4.14 9.94
CA ASN A 34 -0.76 -3.41 9.08
C ASN A 34 -1.51 -2.40 8.21
N VAL A 35 -2.69 -2.78 7.69
CA VAL A 35 -3.55 -1.84 6.94
C VAL A 35 -3.99 -0.68 7.83
N PHE A 36 -4.42 -0.95 9.07
CA PHE A 36 -4.79 0.10 10.01
C PHE A 36 -3.62 1.03 10.35
N ASP A 37 -2.44 0.48 10.62
CA ASP A 37 -1.24 1.25 10.95
C ASP A 37 -0.86 2.20 9.80
N VAL A 38 -0.91 1.74 8.55
CA VAL A 38 -0.63 2.61 7.39
C VAL A 38 -1.66 3.73 7.26
N VAL A 39 -2.94 3.41 7.39
CA VAL A 39 -4.02 4.42 7.29
C VAL A 39 -3.97 5.44 8.42
N GLN A 40 -3.45 5.06 9.59
CA GLN A 40 -3.22 5.99 10.70
C GLN A 40 -1.98 6.86 10.48
N LYS A 41 -0.88 6.28 9.99
CA LYS A 41 0.38 7.02 9.77
C LYS A 41 0.33 7.96 8.57
N CYS A 42 -0.37 7.58 7.50
CA CYS A 42 -0.45 8.34 6.26
C CYS A 42 -1.84 8.98 6.12
N PRO A 43 -2.10 10.15 6.72
CA PRO A 43 -3.40 10.81 6.64
C PRO A 43 -3.77 11.25 5.21
N LYS A 44 -2.77 11.41 4.32
CA LYS A 44 -2.96 11.77 2.92
C LYS A 44 -3.10 10.57 1.98
N LEU A 45 -3.22 9.36 2.53
CA LEU A 45 -3.30 8.15 1.72
C LEU A 45 -4.54 8.16 0.81
N LYS A 46 -4.33 8.05 -0.49
CA LYS A 46 -5.36 8.00 -1.52
C LYS A 46 -5.49 6.61 -2.12
N ARG A 47 -4.37 5.90 -2.27
CA ARG A 47 -4.32 4.60 -2.97
C ARG A 47 -3.48 3.60 -2.18
N MET A 48 -4.00 2.38 -2.11
CA MET A 48 -3.30 1.24 -1.56
C MET A 48 -3.28 0.14 -2.61
N GLN A 49 -2.11 -0.22 -3.10
CA GLN A 49 -1.94 -1.25 -4.11
C GLN A 49 -1.48 -2.56 -3.48
N LEU A 50 -2.08 -3.65 -3.95
CA LEU A 50 -1.74 -5.01 -3.56
C LEU A 50 -1.55 -5.89 -4.80
N PRO A 51 -0.62 -6.85 -4.75
CA PRO A 51 -0.59 -8.00 -5.61
C PRO A 51 -1.95 -8.69 -5.71
N SER A 52 -2.26 -9.20 -6.90
CA SER A 52 -3.53 -9.89 -7.17
C SER A 52 -3.80 -11.09 -6.25
N SER A 53 -2.73 -11.75 -5.82
CA SER A 53 -2.74 -12.85 -4.85
C SER A 53 -3.25 -12.41 -3.47
N TYR A 54 -2.80 -11.26 -2.98
CA TYR A 54 -3.14 -10.76 -1.64
C TYR A 54 -4.47 -10.03 -1.60
N HIS A 55 -4.86 -9.35 -2.68
CA HIS A 55 -6.15 -8.66 -2.76
C HIS A 55 -7.35 -9.57 -2.45
N LYS A 56 -7.30 -10.83 -2.92
CA LYS A 56 -8.35 -11.84 -2.66
C LYS A 56 -8.53 -12.15 -1.18
N THR A 57 -7.50 -11.90 -0.38
CA THR A 57 -7.42 -12.32 1.02
C THR A 57 -7.74 -11.20 2.00
N ILE A 58 -7.94 -9.98 1.50
CA ILE A 58 -8.40 -8.84 2.30
C ILE A 58 -9.86 -9.05 2.69
N SER A 59 -10.14 -8.93 3.99
CA SER A 59 -11.48 -9.07 4.55
C SER A 59 -12.42 -7.98 4.02
N ASN A 60 -13.72 -8.28 3.96
CA ASN A 60 -14.73 -7.30 3.55
C ASN A 60 -14.77 -6.09 4.51
N THR A 61 -14.50 -6.31 5.79
CA THR A 61 -14.39 -5.26 6.80
C THR A 61 -13.26 -4.29 6.48
N THR A 62 -12.07 -4.79 6.13
CA THR A 62 -10.94 -3.93 5.72
C THR A 62 -11.25 -3.15 4.45
N LYS A 63 -11.89 -3.78 3.45
CA LYS A 63 -12.32 -3.08 2.22
C LYS A 63 -13.28 -1.95 2.53
N MET A 64 -14.27 -2.20 3.40
CA MET A 64 -15.23 -1.19 3.81
C MET A 64 -14.56 -0.04 4.58
N PHE A 65 -13.63 -0.37 5.50
CA PHE A 65 -12.85 0.63 6.23
C PHE A 65 -12.07 1.55 5.29
N LEU A 66 -11.35 0.98 4.31
CA LEU A 66 -10.63 1.76 3.30
C LEU A 66 -11.58 2.65 2.49
N LYS A 67 -12.74 2.12 2.10
CA LYS A 67 -13.77 2.88 1.37
C LYS A 67 -14.31 4.06 2.18
N ILE A 68 -14.59 3.88 3.48
CA ILE A 68 -15.04 4.94 4.38
C ILE A 68 -13.98 6.04 4.50
N ARG A 69 -12.70 5.68 4.49
CA ARG A 69 -11.56 6.61 4.51
C ARG A 69 -11.24 7.19 3.13
N ASN A 70 -12.06 6.89 2.12
CA ASN A 70 -11.89 7.31 0.73
C ASN A 70 -10.57 6.85 0.08
N ILE A 71 -10.07 5.69 0.50
CA ILE A 71 -8.83 5.08 0.03
C ILE A 71 -9.18 4.03 -1.03
N LYS A 72 -8.61 4.17 -2.22
CA LYS A 72 -8.81 3.23 -3.32
C LYS A 72 -7.86 2.04 -3.16
N LEU A 73 -8.44 0.86 -3.03
CA LEU A 73 -7.70 -0.38 -3.10
C LEU A 73 -7.48 -0.76 -4.57
N LEU A 74 -6.23 -0.85 -4.99
CA LEU A 74 -5.82 -1.18 -6.35
C LEU A 74 -5.17 -2.55 -6.39
N VAL A 75 -5.34 -3.23 -7.52
CA VAL A 75 -4.64 -4.48 -7.82
C VAL A 75 -3.56 -4.18 -8.83
N GLY A 76 -2.32 -4.56 -8.51
CA GLY A 76 -1.21 -4.48 -9.43
C GLY A 76 0.05 -5.07 -8.83
N ASP A 77 0.89 -5.60 -9.71
CA ASP A 77 2.14 -6.26 -9.35
C ASP A 77 3.30 -5.38 -9.83
N ILE A 78 4.25 -5.10 -8.93
CA ILE A 78 5.49 -4.40 -9.28
C ILE A 78 6.57 -5.46 -9.43
N TRP A 79 6.86 -5.83 -10.67
CA TRP A 79 7.88 -6.82 -10.98
C TRP A 79 9.27 -6.19 -11.12
N GLY A 80 10.29 -6.84 -10.57
CA GLY A 80 11.70 -6.46 -10.79
C GLY A 80 12.20 -5.27 -9.95
N HIS A 81 11.43 -4.79 -8.98
CA HIS A 81 11.86 -3.72 -8.09
C HIS A 81 12.66 -4.28 -6.91
N ARG A 82 13.84 -3.69 -6.67
CA ARG A 82 14.71 -4.04 -5.54
C ARG A 82 14.40 -3.12 -4.37
N THR A 83 13.64 -3.62 -3.40
CA THR A 83 13.25 -2.88 -2.19
C THR A 83 14.43 -2.42 -1.33
N ASP A 84 15.60 -3.03 -1.54
CA ASP A 84 16.89 -2.67 -0.92
C ASP A 84 17.53 -1.40 -1.52
N ILE A 85 17.14 -0.98 -2.72
CA ILE A 85 17.75 0.16 -3.44
C ILE A 85 16.74 1.28 -3.66
N ASP A 86 15.50 0.95 -4.03
CA ASP A 86 14.45 1.92 -4.29
C ASP A 86 13.24 1.68 -3.40
N ARG A 87 12.91 2.69 -2.59
CA ARG A 87 11.72 2.69 -1.73
C ARG A 87 10.48 3.21 -2.47
N PHE A 88 10.62 3.66 -3.72
CA PHE A 88 9.56 4.28 -4.51
C PHE A 88 9.53 3.71 -5.92
N ALA A 89 8.34 3.33 -6.40
CA ALA A 89 8.13 2.91 -7.78
C ALA A 89 7.16 3.84 -8.50
N GLU A 90 7.52 4.29 -9.69
CA GLU A 90 6.63 5.00 -10.59
C GLU A 90 5.87 3.99 -11.45
N ILE A 91 4.55 3.96 -11.33
CA ILE A 91 3.67 3.06 -12.09
C ILE A 91 2.67 3.88 -12.88
N GLU A 92 2.39 3.44 -14.11
CA GLU A 92 1.26 3.95 -14.87
C GLU A 92 -0.05 3.29 -14.39
N VAL A 93 -0.91 4.12 -13.78
CA VAL A 93 -2.26 3.76 -13.29
C VAL A 93 -3.32 4.37 -14.19
#